data_AF-A0A348YYT4-F1
#
_entry.id   AF-A0A348YYT4-F1
#
_cell.length_a   1.000
_cell.length_b   1.000
_cell.length_c   1.000
_cell.angle_alpha   90.00
_cell.angle_beta   90.00
_cell.angle_gamma   90.00
#
_symmetry.space_group_name_H-M   'P 1'
#
loop_
_entity.id
_entity.type
_entity.pdbx_description
1 polymer ?
#
loop_
_entity_poly.entity_id
_entity_poly.type
_entity_poly.pdbx_seq_one_letter_code
_entity_poly.pdbx_strand_id
1 'polypeptide(L)'
;MDLLGVFSYACLAFLIFNLLYMILMKYRGKAINSFIIIVNSLFLVLISNLSIWQGGIYVDEYNLSGSSIDFYINLVNISIFIIIASIASSNKNGRKNH
;
A
#
# COMPACT_ATOMS: atom_id res chain seq x y z
N MET A 1 -2.42 19.98 8.52
CA MET A 1 -2.14 18.72 7.80
C MET A 1 -2.28 19.03 6.33
N ASP A 2 -1.20 18.90 5.58
CA ASP A 2 -1.20 19.23 4.15
C ASP A 2 -2.04 18.22 3.38
N LEU A 3 -2.67 18.67 2.29
CA LEU A 3 -3.56 17.85 1.46
C LEU A 3 -2.88 16.53 1.03
N LEU A 4 -1.58 16.57 0.75
CA LEU A 4 -0.74 15.42 0.38
C LEU A 4 -0.64 14.37 1.49
N GLY A 5 -0.48 14.80 2.75
CA GLY A 5 -0.44 13.90 3.89
C GLY A 5 -1.75 13.12 4.01
N VAL A 6 -2.89 13.81 3.83
CA VAL A 6 -4.23 13.18 3.85
C VAL A 6 -4.35 12.07 2.80
N PHE A 7 -3.80 12.25 1.60
CA PHE A 7 -3.78 11.21 0.56
C PHE A 7 -2.93 9.99 0.95
N SER A 8 -1.77 10.22 1.56
CA SER A 8 -0.89 9.14 2.03
C SER A 8 -1.54 8.30 3.13
N TYR A 9 -2.25 8.94 4.08
CA TYR A 9 -3.02 8.25 5.12
C TYR A 9 -4.25 7.51 4.56
N ALA A 10 -4.94 8.09 3.57
CA ALA A 10 -6.06 7.42 2.90
C ALA A 10 -5.59 6.15 2.17
N CYS A 11 -4.45 6.21 1.46
CA CYS A 11 -3.85 5.04 0.82
C CYS A 11 -3.50 3.96 1.84
N LEU A 12 -2.95 4.34 3.00
CA LEU A 12 -2.64 3.42 4.10
C LEU A 12 -3.90 2.71 4.61
N ALA A 13 -4.99 3.44 4.84
CA ALA A 13 -6.25 2.86 5.27
C ALA A 13 -6.78 1.84 4.23
N PHE A 14 -6.80 2.19 2.95
CA PHE A 14 -7.22 1.28 1.88
C PHE A 14 -6.34 0.03 1.77
N LEU A 15 -5.02 0.16 1.94
CA LEU A 15 -4.09 -0.97 1.96
C LEU A 15 -4.37 -1.92 3.14
N ILE A 16 -4.66 -1.38 4.32
CA ILE A 16 -5.04 -2.18 5.50
C ILE A 16 -6.36 -2.93 5.22
N PHE A 17 -7.35 -2.29 4.63
CA PHE A 17 -8.60 -2.97 4.25
C PHE A 17 -8.37 -4.08 3.23
N ASN A 18 -7.53 -3.86 2.21
CA ASN A 18 -7.16 -4.90 1.25
C ASN A 18 -6.44 -6.09 1.92
N LEU A 19 -5.53 -5.81 2.86
CA LEU A 19 -4.85 -6.84 3.65
C LEU A 19 -5.85 -7.64 4.49
N LEU A 20 -6.71 -6.97 5.24
CA LEU A 20 -7.74 -7.59 6.08
C LEU A 20 -8.68 -8.47 5.25
N TYR A 21 -9.15 -7.95 4.11
CA TYR A 21 -10.01 -8.68 3.18
C TYR A 21 -9.36 -9.98 2.70
N MET A 22 -8.08 -9.92 2.32
CA MET A 22 -7.34 -11.10 1.87
C MET A 22 -7.15 -12.14 2.98
N ILE A 23 -6.82 -11.70 4.21
CA ILE A 23 -6.68 -12.59 5.38
C ILE A 23 -8.01 -13.28 5.69
N LEU A 24 -9.12 -12.53 5.72
CA LEU A 24 -10.46 -13.07 5.98
C LEU A 24 -10.90 -14.08 4.93
N MET A 25 -10.68 -13.78 3.65
CA MET A 25 -11.05 -14.70 2.57
C MET A 25 -10.19 -15.96 2.57
N LYS A 26 -8.90 -15.85 2.94
CA LYS A 26 -8.02 -17.00 3.14
C LYS A 26 -8.49 -17.88 4.30
N TYR A 27 -8.89 -17.27 5.42
CA TYR A 27 -9.44 -18.00 6.56
C TYR A 27 -10.73 -18.76 6.21
N ARG A 28 -11.55 -18.21 5.31
CA ARG A 28 -12.78 -18.84 4.82
C ARG A 28 -12.57 -19.86 3.69
N GLY A 29 -11.33 -20.09 3.26
CA GLY A 29 -11.01 -21.04 2.18
C GLY A 29 -11.57 -20.70 0.81
N LYS A 30 -12.02 -19.45 0.58
CA LYS A 30 -12.58 -19.03 -0.71
C LYS A 30 -11.45 -18.70 -1.69
N ALA A 31 -11.63 -19.11 -2.95
CA ALA A 31 -10.74 -18.73 -4.03
C ALA A 31 -10.81 -17.20 -4.24
N ILE A 32 -9.67 -16.54 -4.09
CA ILE A 32 -9.52 -15.10 -4.28
C ILE A 32 -8.74 -14.87 -5.57
N ASN A 33 -9.16 -13.90 -6.37
CA ASN A 33 -8.33 -13.37 -7.46
C ASN A 33 -7.19 -12.51 -6.88
N SER A 34 -6.16 -13.17 -6.36
CA SER A 34 -4.99 -12.53 -5.76
C SER A 34 -4.29 -11.54 -6.68
N PHE A 35 -4.39 -11.73 -8.01
CA PHE A 35 -3.85 -10.79 -8.99
C PHE A 35 -4.50 -9.39 -8.91
N ILE A 36 -5.82 -9.32 -8.79
CA ILE A 36 -6.55 -8.05 -8.73
C ILE A 36 -6.18 -7.28 -7.46
N ILE A 37 -6.04 -8.00 -6.32
CA ILE A 37 -5.65 -7.40 -5.05
C ILE A 37 -4.22 -6.86 -5.11
N ILE A 38 -3.28 -7.61 -5.71
CA ILE A 38 -1.90 -7.12 -5.90
C ILE A 38 -1.89 -5.86 -6.77
N VAL A 39 -2.59 -5.87 -7.91
CA VAL A 39 -2.61 -4.72 -8.83
C VAL A 39 -3.22 -3.48 -8.15
N ASN A 40 -4.33 -3.63 -7.42
CA ASN A 40 -4.92 -2.53 -6.66
C ASN A 40 -3.96 -1.97 -5.61
N SER A 41 -3.33 -2.85 -4.82
CA SER A 41 -2.38 -2.43 -3.79
C SER A 41 -1.13 -1.77 -4.40
N LEU A 42 -0.68 -2.22 -5.58
CA LEU A 42 0.42 -1.58 -6.31
C LEU A 42 0.05 -0.15 -6.74
N PHE A 43 -1.16 0.04 -7.29
CA PHE A 43 -1.65 1.37 -7.67
C PHE A 43 -1.69 2.33 -6.47
N LEU A 44 -2.17 1.87 -5.31
CA LEU A 44 -2.20 2.68 -4.08
C LEU A 44 -0.79 3.09 -3.62
N VAL A 45 0.18 2.19 -3.69
CA VAL A 45 1.58 2.51 -3.34
C VAL A 45 2.22 3.48 -4.33
N LEU A 46 1.91 3.36 -5.62
CA LEU A 46 2.40 4.31 -6.63
C LEU A 46 1.85 5.72 -6.37
N ILE A 47 0.55 5.84 -6.06
CA ILE A 47 -0.07 7.13 -5.73
C ILE A 47 0.56 7.71 -4.44
N SER A 48 0.78 6.90 -3.42
CA SER A 48 1.46 7.30 -2.18
C SER A 48 2.89 7.81 -2.45
N ASN A 49 3.66 7.14 -3.32
CA ASN A 49 5.01 7.59 -3.69
C ASN A 49 4.99 8.91 -4.48
N LEU A 50 4.06 9.05 -5.44
CA LEU A 50 3.89 10.28 -6.20
C LEU A 50 3.52 11.46 -5.29
N SER A 51 2.67 11.23 -4.28
CA SER A 51 2.31 12.22 -3.27
C SER A 51 3.57 12.78 -2.58
N ILE A 52 4.47 11.91 -2.12
CA ILE A 52 5.71 12.36 -1.46
C ILE A 52 6.64 13.09 -2.40
N TRP A 53 6.76 12.62 -3.64
CA TRP A 53 7.62 13.28 -4.62
C TRP A 53 7.15 14.71 -4.89
N GLN A 54 5.83 14.92 -5.02
CA GLN A 54 5.24 16.25 -5.12
C GLN A 54 5.44 17.08 -3.84
N GLY A 55 5.32 16.46 -2.67
CA GLY A 55 5.56 17.13 -1.39
C GLY A 55 7.01 17.57 -1.23
N GLY A 56 7.97 16.77 -1.70
CA GLY A 56 9.38 17.11 -1.73
C GLY A 56 9.69 18.32 -2.63
N ILE A 57 9.12 18.36 -3.83
CA ILE A 57 9.25 19.51 -4.74
C ILE A 57 8.65 20.76 -4.10
N TYR A 58 7.47 20.64 -3.48
CA TYR A 58 6.82 21.77 -2.81
C TYR A 58 7.68 22.34 -1.67
N VAL A 59 8.25 21.48 -0.83
CA VAL A 59 9.12 21.90 0.27
C VAL A 59 10.38 22.60 -0.25
N ASP A 60 10.97 22.10 -1.35
CA ASP A 60 12.17 22.65 -1.97
C ASP A 60 11.91 24.04 -2.60
N GLU A 61 10.82 24.18 -3.37
CA GLU A 61 10.47 25.43 -4.06
C GLU A 61 10.14 26.57 -3.09
N TYR A 62 9.44 26.26 -2.00
CA TYR A 62 9.07 27.25 -0.99
C TYR A 62 10.08 27.37 0.17
N ASN A 63 11.21 26.66 0.07
CA ASN A 63 12.29 26.63 1.08
C ASN A 63 11.74 26.38 2.51
N LEU A 64 10.76 25.49 2.61
CA LEU A 64 10.12 25.09 3.86
C LEU A 64 10.96 24.02 4.56
N SER A 65 10.83 23.90 5.88
CA SER A 65 11.38 22.75 6.59
C SER A 65 10.49 21.53 6.33
N GLY A 66 11.01 20.52 5.63
CA GLY A 66 10.27 19.29 5.34
C GLY A 66 9.94 18.47 6.59
N SER A 67 8.74 17.86 6.59
CA SER A 67 8.34 16.90 7.62
C SER A 67 8.69 15.48 7.20
N SER A 68 9.47 14.75 8.01
CA SER A 68 9.85 13.36 7.73
C SER A 68 8.69 12.35 7.91
N ILE A 69 7.55 12.78 8.47
CA ILE A 69 6.43 11.89 8.80
C ILE A 69 5.84 11.23 7.55
N ASP A 70 5.65 12.00 6.48
CA ASP A 70 5.10 11.48 5.23
C ASP A 70 6.00 10.39 4.62
N PHE A 71 7.33 10.58 4.70
CA PHE A 71 8.30 9.58 4.29
C PHE A 71 8.15 8.25 5.03
N TYR A 72 8.02 8.29 6.36
CA TYR A 72 7.80 7.08 7.17
C TYR A 72 6.49 6.38 6.81
N ILE A 73 5.41 7.13 6.57
CA ILE A 73 4.11 6.56 6.20
C ILE A 73 4.19 5.82 4.86
N ASN A 74 4.92 6.37 3.89
CA ASN A 74 5.10 5.68 2.61
C ASN A 74 5.99 4.45 2.71
N LEU A 75 7.02 4.47 3.58
CA LEU A 75 7.75 3.25 3.93
C LEU A 75 6.82 2.17 4.49
N VAL A 76 5.89 2.57 5.37
CA VAL A 76 4.85 1.67 5.89
C VAL A 76 3.95 1.16 4.75
N ASN A 77 3.47 2.01 3.85
CA ASN A 77 2.66 1.60 2.69
C ASN A 77 3.38 0.57 1.81
N ILE A 78 4.67 0.77 1.53
CA ILE A 78 5.50 -0.19 0.78
C ILE A 78 5.64 -1.50 1.54
N SER A 79 5.87 -1.47 2.86
CA SER A 79 5.99 -2.68 3.68
C SER A 79 4.70 -3.51 3.68
N ILE A 80 3.53 -2.86 3.77
CA ILE A 80 2.22 -3.52 3.72
C ILE A 80 2.01 -4.16 2.35
N PHE A 81 2.39 -3.49 1.28
CA PHE A 81 2.30 -4.06 -0.06
C PHE A 81 3.16 -5.32 -0.23
N ILE A 82 4.39 -5.33 0.30
CA ILE A 82 5.26 -6.53 0.27
C ILE A 82 4.61 -7.70 1.02
N ILE A 83 3.96 -7.43 2.17
CA ILE A 83 3.21 -8.44 2.93
C ILE A 83 2.05 -8.98 2.08
N ILE A 84 1.27 -8.10 1.44
CA ILE A 84 0.15 -8.49 0.58
C ILE A 84 0.64 -9.39 -0.57
N ALA A 85 1.71 -9.00 -1.25
CA ALA A 85 2.31 -9.75 -2.35
C ALA A 85 2.83 -11.13 -1.89
N SER A 86 3.45 -11.19 -0.71
CA SER A 86 3.96 -12.44 -0.12
C SER A 86 2.85 -13.43 0.19
N ILE A 87 1.77 -12.97 0.82
CA ILE A 87 0.60 -13.81 1.13
C ILE A 87 -0.08 -14.30 -0.14
N ALA A 88 -0.22 -13.43 -1.14
CA ALA A 88 -0.80 -13.77 -2.44
C ALA A 88 0.04 -14.81 -3.21
N SER A 89 1.38 -14.72 -3.15
CA SER A 89 2.29 -15.70 -3.76
C SER A 89 2.21 -17.07 -3.09
N SER A 90 2.17 -17.10 -1.75
CA SER A 90 1.99 -18.34 -0.95
C SER A 90 0.72 -19.11 -1.35
N ASN A 91 -0.37 -18.41 -1.69
CA ASN A 91 -1.64 -19.03 -2.07
C ASN A 91 -1.60 -19.75 -3.43
N LYS A 92 -0.71 -19.34 -4.35
CA LYS A 92 -0.51 -20.05 -5.63
C LYS A 92 0.18 -21.41 -5.45
N ASN A 93 1.06 -21.54 -4.46
CA ASN A 93 1.80 -22.79 -4.24
C ASN A 93 0.92 -23.89 -3.63
N GLY A 94 0.01 -23.54 -2.71
CA GLY A 94 -0.91 -24.52 -2.12
C GLY A 94 -1.92 -25.13 -3.12
N ARG A 95 -2.21 -24.43 -4.22
CA ARG A 95 -3.18 -24.85 -5.24
C ARG A 95 -2.57 -25.70 -6.38
N LYS A 96 -1.24 -25.78 -6.47
CA LYS A 96 -0.51 -26.61 -7.45
C LYS A 96 -0.19 -28.03 -6.92
N ASN A 97 -0.34 -28.25 -5.62
CA ASN A 97 -0.02 -29.52 -4.95
C ASN A 97 -1.26 -30.40 -4.73
N HIS A 98 -2.35 -30.12 -5.44
CA HIS A 98 -3.62 -30.85 -5.42
C HIS A 98 -4.06 -31.08 -6.86
#